data_AF-W1Y5G3-F1
#
_entry.id   AF-W1Y5G3-F1
#
_cell.length_a   1.000
_cell.length_b   1.000
_cell.length_c   1.000
_cell.angle_alpha   90.00
_cell.angle_beta   90.00
_cell.angle_gamma   90.00
#
_symmetry.space_group_name_H-M   'P 1'
#
loop_
_entity.id
_entity.type
_entity.pdbx_description
1 polymer ?
#
loop_
_entity_poly.entity_id
_entity_poly.type
_entity_poly.pdbx_seq_one_letter_code
_entity_poly.pdbx_strand_id
1 'polypeptide(L)'
;ADKLMALPSSETYGEIDGVLGNDPAYGMPVTWIQPAQKAKALNMGYQVIDSASVIATHVNKIVRSYIPDLFNYDDITQLHNRLASMAPRLAEDLSAALNYSQLL
;
A
#
# COMPACT_ATOMS: atom_id res chain seq x y z
N ALA A 1 13.43 -8.02 19.55
CA ALA A 1 12.02 -8.37 19.40
C ALA A 1 11.36 -7.33 18.51
N ASP A 2 10.53 -7.75 17.56
CA ASP A 2 9.87 -6.86 16.61
C ASP A 2 8.88 -5.93 17.33
N LYS A 3 8.97 -4.62 17.06
CA LYS A 3 8.05 -3.61 17.60
C LYS A 3 6.78 -3.56 16.77
N LEU A 4 5.72 -2.99 17.36
CA LEU A 4 4.47 -2.67 16.68
C LEU A 4 4.33 -1.15 16.55
N MET A 5 3.71 -0.69 15.47
CA MET A 5 3.40 0.72 15.26
C MET A 5 2.01 1.02 15.84
N ALA A 6 1.94 1.94 16.80
CA ALA A 6 0.69 2.48 17.31
C ALA A 6 0.38 3.80 16.60
N LEU A 7 -0.66 3.80 15.77
CA LEU A 7 -1.16 4.95 15.05
C LEU A 7 -2.37 5.52 15.81
N PRO A 8 -2.36 6.82 16.18
CA PRO A 8 -3.51 7.43 16.84
C PRO A 8 -4.73 7.46 15.91
N SER A 9 -5.90 7.10 16.46
CA SER A 9 -7.20 7.27 15.79
C SER A 9 -7.77 8.68 16.05
N SER A 10 -8.95 8.98 15.49
CA SER A 10 -9.66 10.25 15.75
C SER A 10 -9.95 10.51 17.23
N GLU A 11 -10.14 9.45 18.01
CA GLU A 11 -10.30 9.50 19.46
C GLU A 11 -9.25 8.60 20.11
N THR A 12 -8.25 9.21 20.76
CA THR A 12 -7.28 8.52 21.60
C THR A 12 -7.32 9.05 23.02
N TYR A 13 -7.31 8.14 23.99
CA TYR A 13 -7.40 8.48 25.41
C TYR A 13 -5.98 8.50 26.03
N GLY A 14 -5.27 9.60 25.79
CA GLY A 14 -3.91 9.83 26.30
C GLY A 14 -2.79 9.28 25.40
N GLU A 15 -1.55 9.42 25.87
CA GLU A 15 -0.35 9.00 25.13
C GLU A 15 0.19 7.65 25.63
N ILE A 16 0.66 6.82 24.70
CA ILE A 16 1.31 5.54 25.03
C ILE A 16 2.84 5.68 25.05
N ASP A 17 3.48 5.08 26.05
CA ASP A 17 4.95 5.02 26.13
C ASP A 17 5.55 4.19 25.01
N GLY A 18 6.58 4.72 24.36
CA GLY A 18 7.33 4.01 23.32
C GLY A 18 8.31 4.91 22.61
N VAL A 19 8.78 4.47 21.44
CA VAL A 19 9.69 5.28 20.61
C VAL A 19 8.87 6.07 19.61
N LEU A 20 8.92 7.40 19.70
CA LEU A 20 8.26 8.29 18.75
C LEU A 20 8.87 8.14 17.34
N GLY A 21 8.03 8.26 16.33
CA GLY A 21 8.45 8.23 14.94
C GLY A 21 7.34 8.74 14.02
N ASN A 22 7.55 8.56 12.72
CA ASN A 22 6.55 8.87 11.71
C ASN A 22 6.28 7.62 10.88
N ASP A 23 5.02 7.43 10.50
CA ASP A 23 4.64 6.41 9.52
C ASP A 23 5.32 6.73 8.18
N PRO A 24 6.11 5.81 7.60
CA PRO A 24 6.78 6.04 6.33
C PRO A 24 5.82 6.21 5.16
N ALA A 25 4.60 5.64 5.22
CA ALA A 25 3.63 5.77 4.15
C ALA A 25 3.03 7.18 4.14
N TYR A 26 2.43 7.66 5.23
CA TYR A 26 1.65 8.89 5.25
C TYR A 26 2.30 10.05 6.00
N GLY A 27 3.45 9.83 6.66
CA GLY A 27 4.14 10.85 7.45
C GLY A 27 3.43 11.21 8.75
N MET A 28 2.47 10.39 9.19
CA MET A 28 1.70 10.63 10.41
C MET A 28 2.55 10.32 11.66
N PRO A 29 2.40 11.07 12.76
CA PRO A 29 3.07 10.76 14.01
C PRO A 29 2.59 9.42 14.55
N VAL A 30 3.54 8.57 14.96
CA VAL A 30 3.28 7.23 15.51
C VAL A 30 4.16 6.95 16.71
N THR A 31 3.76 5.97 17.52
CA THR A 31 4.59 5.45 18.61
C THR A 31 4.90 3.99 18.39
N TRP A 32 6.18 3.62 18.39
CA TRP A 32 6.63 2.24 18.33
C TRP A 32 6.64 1.62 19.72
N ILE A 33 5.82 0.59 19.90
CA ILE A 33 5.57 -0.07 21.19
C ILE A 33 6.06 -1.52 21.17
N GLN A 34 6.33 -2.07 22.34
CA GLN A 34 6.59 -3.49 22.51
C GLN A 34 5.29 -4.29 22.30
N PRO A 35 5.35 -5.54 21.80
CA PRO A 35 4.17 -6.38 21.62
C PRO A 35 3.31 -6.53 22.89
N ALA A 36 3.94 -6.57 24.07
CA ALA A 36 3.26 -6.63 25.37
C ALA A 36 2.34 -5.41 25.64
N GLN A 37 2.59 -4.27 25.00
CA GLN A 37 1.80 -3.05 25.16
C GLN A 37 0.59 -3.00 24.21
N LYS A 38 0.42 -3.98 23.30
CA LYS A 38 -0.66 -3.99 22.29
C LYS A 38 -2.04 -3.82 22.90
N ALA A 39 -2.37 -4.58 23.94
CA ALA A 39 -3.68 -4.51 24.57
C ALA A 39 -3.95 -3.13 25.18
N LYS A 40 -2.94 -2.52 25.83
CA LYS A 40 -3.02 -1.15 26.37
C LYS A 40 -3.27 -0.14 25.25
N ALA A 41 -2.52 -0.21 24.16
CA ALA A 41 -2.66 0.69 23.02
C ALA A 41 -4.07 0.66 22.41
N LEU A 42 -4.60 -0.55 22.18
CA LEU A 42 -5.96 -0.73 21.65
C LEU A 42 -7.01 -0.15 22.58
N ASN A 43 -6.90 -0.38 23.89
CA ASN A 43 -7.83 0.17 24.88
C ASN A 43 -7.76 1.71 24.96
N MET A 44 -6.64 2.31 24.57
CA MET A 44 -6.47 3.77 24.49
C MET A 44 -6.91 4.35 23.13
N GLY A 45 -7.45 3.54 22.22
CA GLY A 45 -7.96 3.98 20.91
C GLY A 45 -6.92 4.00 19.80
N TYR A 46 -5.71 3.48 20.01
CA TYR A 46 -4.71 3.37 18.94
C TYR A 46 -5.02 2.20 18.00
N GLN A 47 -4.74 2.37 16.71
CA GLN A 47 -4.59 1.27 15.79
C GLN A 47 -3.18 0.69 15.92
N VAL A 48 -3.07 -0.64 16.03
CA VAL A 48 -1.77 -1.31 16.19
C VAL A 48 -1.47 -2.14 14.97
N ILE A 49 -0.36 -1.83 14.31
CA ILE A 49 0.04 -2.40 13.02
C ILE A 49 1.40 -3.08 13.20
N ASP A 50 1.56 -4.28 12.65
CA ASP A 50 2.85 -4.99 12.66
C ASP A 50 3.82 -4.40 11.63
N SER A 51 5.11 -4.60 11.86
CA SER A 51 6.16 -4.02 11.01
C SER A 51 6.09 -4.46 9.54
N ALA A 52 5.66 -5.69 9.25
CA ALA A 52 5.54 -6.17 7.87
C ALA A 52 4.39 -5.44 7.15
N SER A 53 3.26 -5.23 7.82
CA SER A 53 2.14 -4.44 7.29
C SER A 53 2.50 -2.97 7.05
N VAL A 54 3.34 -2.36 7.90
CA VAL A 54 3.87 -1.00 7.68
C VAL A 54 4.69 -0.93 6.40
N ILE A 55 5.63 -1.87 6.23
CA ILE A 55 6.47 -1.96 5.03
C ILE A 55 5.60 -2.17 3.79
N ALA A 56 4.67 -3.12 3.83
CA ALA A 56 3.78 -3.42 2.71
C ALA A 56 2.95 -2.19 2.29
N THR A 57 2.43 -1.44 3.27
CA THR A 57 1.66 -0.21 3.02
C THR A 57 2.53 0.86 2.35
N HIS A 58 3.75 1.07 2.85
CA HIS A 58 4.67 2.04 2.27
C HIS A 58 5.07 1.67 0.84
N VAL A 59 5.44 0.41 0.59
CA VAL A 59 5.76 -0.08 -0.76
C VAL A 59 4.56 0.08 -1.69
N ASN A 60 3.34 -0.28 -1.26
CA ASN A 60 2.15 -0.12 -2.08
C ASN A 60 1.94 1.36 -2.48
N LYS A 61 2.13 2.28 -1.55
CA LYS A 61 2.02 3.71 -1.83
C LYS A 61 3.05 4.16 -2.84
N ILE A 62 4.33 3.80 -2.65
CA ILE A 62 5.40 4.15 -3.58
C ILE A 62 5.09 3.60 -4.97
N VAL A 63 4.78 2.32 -5.10
CA VAL A 63 4.44 1.71 -6.40
C VAL A 63 3.31 2.47 -7.07
N ARG A 64 2.21 2.78 -6.35
CA ARG A 64 1.08 3.55 -6.90
C ARG A 64 1.46 4.95 -7.36
N SER A 65 2.31 5.64 -6.61
CA SER A 65 2.77 6.99 -6.96
C SER A 65 3.64 7.02 -8.21
N TYR A 66 4.34 5.92 -8.49
CA TYR A 66 5.25 5.79 -9.62
C TYR A 66 4.77 4.79 -10.68
N ILE A 67 3.46 4.45 -10.71
CA ILE A 67 2.90 3.58 -11.75
C ILE A 67 3.27 4.05 -13.16
N PRO A 68 3.19 5.35 -13.51
CA PRO A 68 3.54 5.79 -14.87
C PRO A 68 4.99 5.49 -15.28
N ASP A 69 5.92 5.40 -14.31
CA ASP A 69 7.33 5.09 -14.56
C ASP A 69 7.60 3.58 -14.53
N LEU A 70 6.79 2.82 -13.79
CA LEU A 70 6.93 1.37 -13.62
C LEU A 70 6.18 0.59 -14.72
N PHE A 71 5.04 1.11 -15.16
CA PHE A 71 4.14 0.49 -16.12
C PHE A 71 4.52 0.92 -17.53
N ASN A 72 5.03 -0.04 -18.31
CA ASN A 72 5.67 0.24 -19.58
C ASN A 72 5.07 -0.58 -20.74
N TYR A 73 5.64 -0.41 -21.92
CA TYR A 73 5.17 -1.03 -23.15
C TYR A 73 5.12 -2.57 -23.07
N ASP A 74 6.04 -3.21 -22.36
CA ASP A 74 6.07 -4.66 -22.22
C ASP A 74 4.93 -5.16 -21.30
N ASP A 75 4.56 -4.36 -20.29
CA ASP A 75 3.44 -4.68 -19.40
C ASP A 75 2.10 -4.63 -20.13
N ILE A 76 1.86 -3.58 -20.93
CA ILE A 76 0.63 -3.47 -21.74
C ILE A 76 0.58 -4.57 -22.82
N THR A 77 1.72 -4.95 -23.39
CA THR A 77 1.82 -6.08 -24.32
C THR A 77 1.41 -7.39 -23.64
N GLN A 78 1.93 -7.67 -22.45
CA GLN A 78 1.55 -8.86 -21.67
C GLN A 78 0.07 -8.86 -21.27
N LEU A 79 -0.47 -7.71 -20.86
CA LEU A 79 -1.90 -7.58 -20.55
C LEU A 79 -2.79 -7.84 -21.76
N HIS A 80 -2.40 -7.35 -22.93
CA HIS A 80 -3.14 -7.61 -24.17
C HIS A 80 -3.08 -9.08 -24.56
N ASN A 81 -1.93 -9.75 -24.42
CA ASN A 81 -1.80 -11.19 -24.67
C ASN A 81 -2.71 -12.00 -23.75
N ARG A 82 -2.82 -11.60 -22.47
CA ARG A 82 -3.76 -12.20 -21.53
C ARG A 82 -5.21 -11.93 -21.92
N LEU A 83 -5.53 -10.73 -22.40
CA LEU A 83 -6.87 -10.42 -22.90
C LEU A 83 -7.22 -11.28 -24.12
N ALA A 84 -6.30 -11.42 -25.07
CA ALA A 84 -6.49 -12.22 -26.28
C ALA A 84 -6.76 -13.70 -25.97
N SER A 85 -6.15 -14.26 -24.91
CA SER A 85 -6.41 -15.65 -24.50
C SER A 85 -7.76 -15.83 -23.81
N MET A 86 -8.28 -14.81 -23.13
CA MET A 86 -9.54 -14.85 -22.39
C MET A 86 -10.75 -14.42 -23.23
N ALA A 87 -10.57 -13.43 -24.11
CA ALA A 87 -11.61 -12.80 -24.91
C ALA A 87 -11.04 -12.30 -26.26
N PRO A 88 -10.82 -13.21 -27.23
CA PRO A 88 -10.14 -12.88 -28.50
C PRO A 88 -10.79 -11.72 -29.26
N ARG A 89 -12.14 -11.74 -29.38
CA ARG A 89 -12.88 -10.71 -30.11
C ARG A 89 -12.72 -9.31 -29.48
N LEU A 90 -12.74 -9.24 -28.15
CA LEU A 90 -12.54 -7.98 -27.43
C LEU A 90 -11.11 -7.46 -27.59
N ALA A 91 -10.12 -8.34 -27.62
CA ALA A 91 -8.73 -7.97 -27.86
C ALA A 91 -8.54 -7.39 -29.28
N GLU A 92 -9.13 -8.03 -30.29
CA GLU A 92 -9.13 -7.54 -31.68
C GLU A 92 -9.78 -6.15 -31.78
N ASP A 93 -11.00 -6.01 -31.22
CA ASP A 93 -11.73 -4.74 -31.25
C ASP A 93 -10.96 -3.62 -30.52
N LEU A 94 -10.31 -3.92 -29.40
CA LEU A 94 -9.47 -2.97 -28.66
C LEU A 94 -8.23 -2.55 -29.46
N SER A 95 -7.53 -3.49 -30.07
CA SER A 95 -6.34 -3.21 -30.91
C SER A 95 -6.67 -2.36 -32.14
N ALA A 96 -7.87 -2.50 -32.68
CA ALA A 96 -8.34 -1.67 -33.79
C ALA A 96 -8.65 -0.23 -33.35
N ALA A 97 -9.08 -0.03 -32.10
CA ALA A 97 -9.43 1.27 -31.56
C ALA A 97 -8.22 2.04 -30.98
N LEU A 98 -7.29 1.36 -30.32
CA LEU A 98 -6.13 1.94 -29.66
C LEU A 98 -4.89 1.06 -29.89
N ASN A 99 -3.80 1.68 -30.33
CA ASN A 99 -2.51 0.98 -30.38
C ASN A 99 -1.83 0.98 -29.00
N TYR A 100 -0.87 0.07 -28.79
CA TYR A 100 -0.18 -0.12 -27.51
C TYR A 100 0.45 1.14 -26.91
N SER A 101 0.96 2.06 -27.75
CA SER A 101 1.55 3.32 -27.27
C SER A 101 0.51 4.30 -26.73
N GLN A 102 -0.76 4.17 -27.15
CA GLN A 102 -1.88 5.00 -26.67
C GLN A 102 -2.53 4.43 -25.41
N LEU A 103 -2.14 3.22 -24.99
CA LEU A 103 -2.63 2.54 -23.79
C LEU A 103 -1.71 2.74 -22.57
N LEU A 104 -0.59 3.43 -22.77
CA LEU A 104 0.31 3.94 -21.72
C LEU A 104 -0.09 5.36 -21.35
#